data_AF-A0A7J5UW57-F1
#
_entry.id   AF-A0A7J5UW57-F1
#
_cell.length_a   1.000
_cell.length_b   1.000
_cell.length_c   1.000
_cell.angle_alpha   90.00
_cell.angle_beta   90.00
_cell.angle_gamma   90.00
#
_symmetry.space_group_name_H-M   'P 1'
#
loop_
_entity.id
_entity.type
_entity.pdbx_description
1 polymer ?
#
loop_
_entity_poly.entity_id
_entity_poly.type
_entity_poly.pdbx_seq_one_letter_code
_entity_poly.pdbx_strand_id
1 'polypeptide(L)'
;MKKRVLFMLLTGLSAMFLFTNCSKDDKVIAADASTVELTKSANIVAFDLAMETELSEEGLDDLMLCAYNCLNSLPTETLSLEEVQALTFVREEELLAHDVYQTMYALYPIPAFNFISNSESLHAYAMKVLLDKYSLPDPAADHQPGVFTNPAIQQLYTDLVAFGSQSIGNALTVGATVEDYDIADIIQHTGSNVDNQDLIYAFGQLHKGSRNHMRAFNAHLVFRNITYTPQYITQEMFDAIIGSGWEIGQGFCICQCTASNSAAANITE
;
A
#
# COMPACT_ATOMS: atom_id res chain seq x y z
N MET A 1 -47.12 -57.17 9.53
CA MET A 1 -45.90 -57.53 10.28
C MET A 1 -45.53 -56.37 11.20
N LYS A 2 -45.47 -56.64 12.51
CA LYS A 2 -45.16 -55.69 13.59
C LYS A 2 -43.63 -55.53 13.75
N LYS A 3 -43.17 -54.34 14.11
CA LYS A 3 -42.03 -53.99 15.00
C LYS A 3 -41.98 -52.45 15.06
N ARG A 4 -42.58 -51.76 16.04
CA ARG A 4 -42.16 -51.48 17.44
C ARG A 4 -40.67 -51.12 17.59
N VAL A 5 -40.41 -49.81 17.72
CA VAL A 5 -39.26 -49.20 18.40
C VAL A 5 -39.83 -48.01 19.18
N LEU A 6 -40.26 -48.26 20.42
CA LEU A 6 -39.59 -47.94 21.69
C LEU A 6 -39.41 -46.43 21.93
N PHE A 7 -40.35 -45.91 22.73
CA PHE A 7 -40.28 -44.68 23.51
C PHE A 7 -39.08 -44.67 24.46
N MET A 8 -38.36 -43.56 24.55
CA MET A 8 -37.71 -43.13 25.79
C MET A 8 -37.88 -41.62 25.94
N LEU A 9 -38.80 -41.23 26.82
CA LEU A 9 -38.81 -39.94 27.51
C LEU A 9 -37.69 -39.92 28.54
N LEU A 10 -36.96 -38.80 28.63
CA LEU A 10 -36.27 -38.38 29.85
C LEU A 10 -36.22 -36.84 29.87
N THR A 11 -37.30 -36.20 30.33
CA THR A 11 -37.35 -35.38 31.56
C THR A 11 -36.11 -34.52 31.82
N GLY A 12 -36.28 -33.21 31.64
CA GLY A 12 -35.40 -32.21 32.25
C GLY A 12 -35.59 -32.17 33.78
N LEU A 13 -34.50 -31.92 34.49
CA LEU A 13 -34.54 -31.36 35.83
C LEU A 13 -33.33 -30.46 36.04
N SER A 14 -33.64 -29.21 36.33
CA SER A 14 -32.73 -28.16 36.79
C SER A 14 -32.05 -28.59 38.09
N ALA A 15 -30.72 -28.45 38.16
CA ALA A 15 -29.98 -28.50 39.42
C ALA A 15 -29.05 -27.28 39.49
N MET A 16 -29.51 -26.35 40.31
CA MET A 16 -28.83 -25.19 40.84
C MET A 16 -27.46 -25.60 41.44
N PHE A 17 -26.37 -25.07 40.91
CA PHE A 17 -25.07 -25.05 41.61
C PHE A 17 -24.78 -23.61 42.02
N LEU A 18 -25.08 -23.31 43.29
CA LEU A 18 -24.47 -22.22 44.02
C LEU A 18 -23.16 -22.74 44.61
N PHE A 19 -22.03 -22.35 44.03
CA PHE A 19 -20.80 -22.18 44.78
C PHE A 19 -20.21 -20.82 44.44
N THR A 20 -20.34 -19.92 45.41
CA THR A 20 -19.50 -18.75 45.57
C THR A 20 -18.06 -19.20 45.67
N ASN A 21 -17.21 -18.75 44.74
CA ASN A 21 -15.79 -18.61 45.03
C ASN A 21 -15.33 -17.26 44.50
N CYS A 22 -15.29 -16.27 45.40
CA CYS A 22 -14.50 -15.07 45.22
C CYS A 22 -13.02 -15.47 45.27
N SER A 23 -12.35 -15.53 44.12
CA SER A 23 -10.91 -15.31 44.08
C SER A 23 -10.69 -13.90 43.55
N LYS A 24 -10.16 -13.05 44.44
CA LYS A 24 -9.52 -11.79 44.08
C LYS A 24 -8.24 -12.09 43.29
N ASP A 25 -7.85 -11.11 42.50
CA ASP A 25 -6.61 -11.03 41.73
C ASP A 25 -6.60 -11.73 40.37
N ASP A 26 -7.43 -11.23 39.46
CA ASP A 26 -6.97 -11.00 38.09
C ASP A 26 -7.28 -9.56 37.71
N LYS A 27 -6.26 -8.68 37.85
CA LYS A 27 -6.22 -7.47 37.04
C LYS A 27 -5.94 -7.89 35.60
N VAL A 28 -6.95 -8.38 34.91
CA VAL A 28 -7.00 -8.18 33.46
C VAL A 28 -7.16 -6.67 33.31
N ILE A 29 -6.05 -6.00 33.00
CA ILE A 29 -6.09 -4.62 32.54
C ILE A 29 -6.83 -4.69 31.20
N ALA A 30 -8.15 -4.58 31.25
CA ALA A 30 -8.90 -4.13 30.10
C ALA A 30 -8.29 -2.76 29.77
N ALA A 31 -7.50 -2.70 28.70
CA ALA A 31 -7.14 -1.42 28.14
C ALA A 31 -8.46 -0.67 27.93
N ASP A 32 -8.57 0.50 28.54
CA ASP A 32 -9.76 1.33 28.46
C ASP A 32 -10.10 1.54 26.98
N ALA A 33 -11.36 1.35 26.59
CA ALA A 33 -11.78 1.53 25.20
C ALA A 33 -11.40 2.93 24.69
N SER A 34 -11.38 3.92 25.59
CA SER A 34 -10.87 5.27 25.35
C SER A 34 -9.38 5.29 24.98
N THR A 35 -8.53 4.52 25.67
CA THR A 35 -7.10 4.45 25.35
C THR A 35 -6.84 3.69 24.05
N VAL A 36 -7.66 2.70 23.70
CA VAL A 36 -7.57 1.97 22.42
C VAL A 36 -8.01 2.85 21.24
N GLU A 37 -9.04 3.68 21.39
CA GLU A 37 -9.51 4.59 20.35
C GLU A 37 -8.51 5.75 20.12
N LEU A 38 -7.89 6.24 21.20
CA LEU A 38 -6.81 7.24 21.14
C LEU A 38 -5.55 6.71 20.44
N THR A 39 -5.13 5.46 20.71
CA THR A 39 -3.94 4.87 20.04
C THR A 39 -4.19 4.59 18.56
N LYS A 40 -5.39 4.11 18.19
CA LYS A 40 -5.77 3.94 16.78
C LYS A 40 -5.76 5.25 16.02
N SER A 41 -6.28 6.31 16.63
CA SER A 41 -6.29 7.66 16.05
C SER A 41 -4.87 8.21 15.89
N ALA A 42 -4.01 8.04 16.90
CA ALA A 42 -2.61 8.48 16.86
C ALA A 42 -1.81 7.77 15.76
N ASN A 43 -2.06 6.47 15.54
CA ASN A 43 -1.36 5.73 14.49
C ASN A 43 -1.74 6.21 13.08
N ILE A 44 -3.03 6.47 12.80
CA ILE A 44 -3.43 7.07 11.50
C ILE A 44 -2.73 8.40 11.30
N VAL A 45 -2.82 9.30 12.29
CA VAL A 45 -2.24 10.64 12.19
C VAL A 45 -0.72 10.56 11.98
N ALA A 46 -0.04 9.61 12.61
CA ALA A 46 1.39 9.41 12.41
C ALA A 46 1.72 8.95 10.98
N PHE A 47 0.93 8.06 10.38
CA PHE A 47 1.13 7.63 9.00
C PHE A 47 0.75 8.71 7.98
N ASP A 48 -0.37 9.41 8.18
CA ASP A 48 -0.77 10.55 7.35
C ASP A 48 0.31 11.64 7.38
N LEU A 49 0.85 11.95 8.56
CA LEU A 49 1.92 12.94 8.71
C LEU A 49 3.24 12.48 8.09
N ALA A 50 3.60 11.20 8.23
CA ALA A 50 4.83 10.67 7.63
C ALA A 50 4.80 10.81 6.10
N MET A 51 3.67 10.46 5.50
CA MET A 51 3.46 10.55 4.06
C MET A 51 3.29 12.01 3.58
N GLU A 52 2.64 12.87 4.37
CA GLU A 52 2.62 14.31 4.11
C GLU A 52 4.04 14.88 4.13
N THR A 53 4.88 14.48 5.08
CA THR A 53 6.28 14.94 5.17
C THR A 53 7.09 14.52 3.94
N GLU A 54 6.92 13.28 3.48
CA GLU A 54 7.58 12.77 2.27
C GLU A 54 7.18 13.55 1.00
N LEU A 55 5.97 14.11 0.95
CA LEU A 55 5.44 14.87 -0.21
C LEU A 55 5.50 16.40 -0.07
N SER A 56 5.70 16.93 1.14
CA SER A 56 5.58 18.37 1.43
C SER A 56 6.91 19.10 1.60
N GLU A 57 8.00 18.39 1.88
CA GLU A 57 9.34 19.01 1.94
C GLU A 57 9.88 19.36 0.54
N GLU A 58 9.48 18.62 -0.49
CA GLU A 58 9.83 18.86 -1.90
C GLU A 58 8.57 18.81 -2.76
N GLY A 59 8.40 19.74 -3.70
CA GLY A 59 7.26 19.70 -4.61
C GLY A 59 7.30 18.45 -5.50
N LEU A 60 6.14 17.93 -5.92
CA LEU A 60 6.08 16.76 -6.81
C LEU A 60 6.94 16.92 -8.07
N ASP A 61 7.02 18.13 -8.62
CA ASP A 61 7.88 18.45 -9.78
C ASP A 61 9.38 18.29 -9.46
N ASP A 62 9.82 18.68 -8.26
CA ASP A 62 11.21 18.55 -7.82
C ASP A 62 11.56 17.07 -7.62
N LEU A 63 10.66 16.30 -7.03
CA LEU A 63 10.79 14.84 -6.87
C LEU A 63 10.86 14.13 -8.22
N MET A 64 10.02 14.51 -9.19
CA MET A 64 10.07 13.97 -10.55
C MET A 64 11.39 14.32 -11.25
N LEU A 65 11.87 15.56 -11.13
CA LEU A 65 13.17 15.94 -11.68
C LEU A 65 14.32 15.17 -11.03
N CYS A 66 14.26 14.96 -9.71
CA CYS A 66 15.21 14.16 -8.96
C CYS A 66 15.24 12.69 -9.44
N ALA A 67 14.07 12.06 -9.58
CA ALA A 67 13.93 10.71 -10.13
C ALA A 67 14.50 10.61 -11.56
N TYR A 68 14.18 11.59 -12.41
CA TYR A 68 14.69 11.67 -13.78
C TYR A 68 16.23 11.68 -13.81
N ASN A 69 16.85 12.60 -13.08
CA ASN A 69 18.30 12.75 -13.06
C ASN A 69 18.97 11.47 -12.53
N CYS A 70 18.39 10.88 -11.50
CA CYS A 70 18.99 9.73 -10.86
C CYS A 70 18.95 8.48 -11.74
N LEU A 71 17.78 8.13 -12.29
CA LEU A 71 17.63 6.97 -13.16
C LEU A 71 18.47 7.11 -14.43
N ASN A 72 18.62 8.32 -14.97
CA ASN A 72 19.50 8.58 -16.11
C ASN A 72 21.00 8.63 -15.75
N SER A 73 21.37 8.72 -14.46
CA SER A 73 22.76 8.69 -14.01
C SER A 73 23.31 7.26 -13.86
N LEU A 74 22.43 6.27 -13.71
CA LEU A 74 22.79 4.86 -13.62
C LEU A 74 23.31 4.35 -14.98
N PRO A 75 24.29 3.42 -14.99
CA PRO A 75 24.81 2.85 -16.22
C PRO A 75 23.72 2.06 -16.97
N THR A 76 23.64 2.24 -18.29
CA THR A 76 22.67 1.52 -19.13
C THR A 76 23.13 0.09 -19.43
N GLU A 77 22.23 -0.87 -19.25
CA GLU A 77 22.40 -2.29 -19.57
C GLU A 77 21.36 -2.72 -20.61
N THR A 78 21.60 -3.75 -21.41
CA THR A 78 20.58 -4.22 -22.36
C THR A 78 19.43 -4.89 -21.62
N LEU A 79 18.17 -4.59 -21.99
CA LEU A 79 17.01 -5.29 -21.47
C LEU A 79 16.73 -6.59 -22.22
N SER A 80 16.37 -7.63 -21.46
CA SER A 80 15.71 -8.83 -21.95
C SER A 80 14.25 -8.54 -22.34
N LEU A 81 13.59 -9.50 -23.01
CA LEU A 81 12.19 -9.35 -23.37
C LEU A 81 11.28 -9.34 -22.13
N GLU A 82 11.62 -10.18 -21.15
CA GLU A 82 10.93 -10.30 -19.87
C GLU A 82 11.01 -9.00 -19.06
N GLU A 83 12.15 -8.32 -19.08
CA GLU A 83 12.34 -7.02 -18.45
C GLU A 83 11.58 -5.90 -19.14
N VAL A 84 11.52 -5.90 -20.48
CA VAL A 84 10.65 -4.97 -21.22
C VAL A 84 9.20 -5.19 -20.83
N GLN A 85 8.74 -6.43 -20.75
CA GLN A 85 7.37 -6.76 -20.36
C GLN A 85 7.07 -6.29 -18.94
N ALA A 86 7.95 -6.59 -17.98
CA ALA A 86 7.81 -6.15 -16.60
C ALA A 86 7.73 -4.63 -16.51
N LEU A 87 8.66 -3.90 -17.15
CA LEU A 87 8.67 -2.44 -17.14
C LEU A 87 7.37 -1.84 -17.73
N THR A 88 6.89 -2.37 -18.85
CA THR A 88 5.64 -1.89 -19.46
C THR A 88 4.40 -2.22 -18.64
N PHE A 89 4.41 -3.36 -17.93
CA PHE A 89 3.31 -3.78 -17.07
C PHE A 89 3.22 -2.86 -15.84
N VAL A 90 4.34 -2.72 -15.12
CA VAL A 90 4.43 -1.87 -13.92
C VAL A 90 4.08 -0.42 -14.24
N ARG A 91 4.44 0.09 -15.44
CA ARG A 91 4.02 1.44 -15.89
C ARG A 91 2.50 1.65 -15.82
N GLU A 92 1.70 0.68 -16.26
CA GLU A 92 0.24 0.79 -16.22
C GLU A 92 -0.34 0.40 -14.85
N GLU A 93 0.31 -0.49 -14.11
CA GLU A 93 -0.07 -0.91 -12.75
C GLU A 93 -0.01 0.26 -11.76
N GLU A 94 1.08 1.04 -11.76
CA GLU A 94 1.20 2.23 -10.90
C GLU A 94 0.16 3.31 -11.28
N LEU A 95 -0.21 3.42 -12.56
CA LEU A 95 -1.30 4.30 -13.00
C LEU A 95 -2.68 3.79 -12.58
N LEU A 96 -2.88 2.47 -12.53
CA LEU A 96 -4.06 1.85 -11.96
C LEU A 96 -4.20 2.25 -10.49
N ALA A 97 -3.14 2.10 -9.70
CA ALA A 97 -3.13 2.51 -8.30
C ALA A 97 -3.48 3.99 -8.14
N HIS A 98 -2.79 4.87 -8.88
CA HIS A 98 -3.09 6.30 -8.94
C HIS A 98 -4.57 6.60 -9.21
N ASP A 99 -5.13 6.03 -10.29
CA ASP A 99 -6.48 6.35 -10.76
C ASP A 99 -7.55 5.80 -9.82
N VAL A 100 -7.33 4.61 -9.24
CA VAL A 100 -8.19 4.04 -8.19
C VAL A 100 -8.21 4.98 -6.99
N TYR A 101 -7.06 5.47 -6.53
CA TYR A 101 -6.97 6.32 -5.35
C TYR A 101 -7.58 7.69 -5.58
N GLN A 102 -7.35 8.32 -6.74
CA GLN A 102 -8.03 9.57 -7.11
C GLN A 102 -9.55 9.39 -7.15
N THR A 103 -10.03 8.28 -7.70
CA THR A 103 -11.46 7.96 -7.73
C THR A 103 -12.02 7.77 -6.32
N MET A 104 -11.32 7.03 -5.46
CA MET A 104 -11.74 6.82 -4.07
C MET A 104 -11.69 8.13 -3.26
N TYR A 105 -10.70 8.98 -3.48
CA TYR A 105 -10.59 10.29 -2.81
C TYR A 105 -11.77 11.21 -3.15
N ALA A 106 -12.18 11.24 -4.43
CA ALA A 106 -13.32 12.03 -4.88
C ALA A 106 -14.64 11.59 -4.22
N LEU A 107 -14.80 10.29 -3.94
CA LEU A 107 -15.96 9.74 -3.24
C LEU A 107 -15.85 9.87 -1.70
N TYR A 108 -14.64 9.67 -1.18
CA TYR A 108 -14.32 9.58 0.24
C TYR A 108 -13.01 10.36 0.49
N PRO A 109 -13.08 11.63 0.94
CA PRO A 109 -11.92 12.51 1.06
C PRO A 109 -11.05 12.17 2.28
N ILE A 110 -10.49 10.96 2.29
CA ILE A 110 -9.53 10.47 3.27
C ILE A 110 -8.12 10.86 2.79
N PRO A 111 -7.29 11.49 3.64
CA PRO A 111 -5.97 11.96 3.24
C PRO A 111 -5.08 10.90 2.58
N ALA A 112 -5.11 9.65 3.08
CA ALA A 112 -4.41 8.51 2.46
C ALA A 112 -4.59 8.41 0.95
N PHE A 113 -5.81 8.46 0.43
CA PHE A 113 -6.00 8.33 -1.02
C PHE A 113 -5.32 9.46 -1.82
N ASN A 114 -5.40 10.70 -1.34
CA ASN A 114 -4.80 11.83 -2.03
C ASN A 114 -3.26 11.75 -2.01
N PHE A 115 -2.70 11.54 -0.82
CA PHE A 115 -1.26 11.51 -0.67
C PHE A 115 -0.63 10.29 -1.38
N ILE A 116 -1.21 9.09 -1.21
CA ILE A 116 -0.71 7.88 -1.87
C ILE A 116 -0.80 8.04 -3.39
N SER A 117 -1.87 8.62 -3.95
CA SER A 117 -1.94 8.87 -5.40
C SER A 117 -0.80 9.76 -5.92
N ASN A 118 -0.30 10.72 -5.14
CA ASN A 118 0.87 11.51 -5.54
C ASN A 118 2.14 10.65 -5.56
N SER A 119 2.28 9.69 -4.63
CA SER A 119 3.35 8.69 -4.64
C SER A 119 3.27 7.82 -5.91
N GLU A 120 2.07 7.34 -6.25
CA GLU A 120 1.88 6.52 -7.46
C GLU A 120 2.16 7.30 -8.75
N SER A 121 1.90 8.61 -8.77
CA SER A 121 2.31 9.47 -9.87
C SER A 121 3.82 9.46 -10.07
N LEU A 122 4.59 9.50 -8.97
CA LEU A 122 6.04 9.43 -8.99
C LEU A 122 6.54 8.04 -9.41
N HIS A 123 5.92 6.97 -8.92
CA HIS A 123 6.25 5.59 -9.31
C HIS A 123 6.02 5.36 -10.81
N ALA A 124 4.83 5.71 -11.30
CA ALA A 124 4.49 5.62 -12.71
C ALA A 124 5.44 6.47 -13.56
N TYR A 125 5.78 7.68 -13.12
CA TYR A 125 6.73 8.56 -13.81
C TYR A 125 8.12 7.94 -13.89
N ALA A 126 8.61 7.29 -12.83
CA ALA A 126 9.90 6.62 -12.87
C ALA A 126 9.95 5.49 -13.89
N MET A 127 8.87 4.70 -14.04
CA MET A 127 8.77 3.71 -15.12
C MET A 127 8.83 4.37 -16.50
N LYS A 128 8.14 5.51 -16.66
CA LYS A 128 8.22 6.31 -17.90
C LYS A 128 9.65 6.75 -18.19
N VAL A 129 10.40 7.23 -17.20
CA VAL A 129 11.81 7.63 -17.37
C VAL A 129 12.65 6.47 -17.90
N LEU A 130 12.42 5.26 -17.39
CA LEU A 130 13.13 4.07 -17.86
C LEU A 130 12.71 3.66 -19.27
N LEU A 131 11.41 3.72 -19.59
CA LEU A 131 10.93 3.49 -20.97
C LEU A 131 11.62 4.45 -21.96
N ASP A 132 11.71 5.74 -21.61
CA ASP A 132 12.40 6.73 -22.42
C ASP A 132 13.92 6.44 -22.52
N LYS A 133 14.59 6.13 -21.39
CA LYS A 133 16.03 5.78 -21.33
C LYS A 133 16.35 4.61 -22.25
N TYR A 134 15.46 3.63 -22.31
CA TYR A 134 15.59 2.42 -23.14
C TYR A 134 15.00 2.57 -24.55
N SER A 135 14.49 3.76 -24.92
CA SER A 135 13.85 4.02 -26.21
C SER A 135 12.70 3.04 -26.52
N LEU A 136 11.95 2.66 -25.49
CA LEU A 136 10.78 1.78 -25.57
C LEU A 136 9.50 2.59 -25.77
N PRO A 137 8.49 2.05 -26.46
CA PRO A 137 7.17 2.68 -26.53
C PRO A 137 6.52 2.70 -25.13
N ASP A 138 5.99 3.85 -24.72
CA ASP A 138 5.22 3.98 -23.49
C ASP A 138 3.77 3.51 -23.72
N PRO A 139 3.31 2.42 -23.08
CA PRO A 139 1.93 1.94 -23.23
C PRO A 139 0.90 2.97 -22.72
N ALA A 140 1.32 3.89 -21.87
CA ALA A 140 0.49 4.90 -21.22
C ALA A 140 0.80 6.34 -21.72
N ALA A 141 1.34 6.49 -22.94
CA ALA A 141 1.69 7.82 -23.49
C ALA A 141 0.49 8.79 -23.57
N ASP A 142 -0.68 8.26 -23.92
CA ASP A 142 -1.95 9.01 -24.04
C ASP A 142 -2.92 8.69 -22.89
N HIS A 143 -2.39 8.28 -21.72
CA HIS A 143 -3.18 7.82 -20.58
C HIS A 143 -4.31 8.78 -20.23
N GLN A 144 -5.50 8.21 -19.98
CA GLN A 144 -6.66 8.92 -19.45
C GLN A 144 -7.12 8.19 -18.18
N PRO A 145 -7.59 8.91 -17.14
CA PRO A 145 -7.99 8.28 -15.90
C PRO A 145 -8.97 7.11 -16.11
N GLY A 146 -8.60 5.93 -15.63
CA GLY A 146 -9.39 4.70 -15.69
C GLY A 146 -9.38 3.96 -17.04
N VAL A 147 -8.53 4.38 -17.99
CA VAL A 147 -8.40 3.76 -19.31
C VAL A 147 -7.00 3.15 -19.47
N PHE A 148 -6.93 1.83 -19.59
CA PHE A 148 -5.68 1.08 -19.69
C PHE A 148 -5.62 0.26 -20.97
N THR A 149 -4.43 0.16 -21.56
CA THR A 149 -4.19 -0.64 -22.76
C THR A 149 -4.10 -2.13 -22.44
N ASN A 150 -3.52 -2.50 -21.30
CA ASN A 150 -3.53 -3.87 -20.82
C ASN A 150 -4.94 -4.27 -20.32
N PRO A 151 -5.56 -5.30 -20.92
CA PRO A 151 -6.93 -5.70 -20.57
C PRO A 151 -7.06 -6.26 -19.16
N ALA A 152 -6.01 -6.87 -18.58
CA ALA A 152 -6.05 -7.35 -17.20
C ALA A 152 -6.09 -6.18 -16.21
N ILE A 153 -5.27 -5.15 -16.44
CA ILE A 153 -5.25 -3.92 -15.64
C ILE A 153 -6.58 -3.17 -15.78
N GLN A 154 -7.12 -3.06 -17.00
CA GLN A 154 -8.42 -2.43 -17.22
C GLN A 154 -9.56 -3.13 -16.47
N GLN A 155 -9.55 -4.47 -16.44
CA GLN A 155 -10.53 -5.25 -15.72
C GLN A 155 -10.38 -5.06 -14.20
N LEU A 156 -9.14 -5.11 -13.70
CA LEU A 156 -8.83 -4.88 -12.29
C LEU A 156 -9.31 -3.49 -11.82
N TYR A 157 -9.03 -2.42 -12.59
CA TYR A 157 -9.55 -1.08 -12.33
C TYR A 157 -11.07 -1.07 -12.17
N THR A 158 -11.77 -1.67 -13.14
CA THR A 158 -13.23 -1.69 -13.19
C THR A 158 -13.82 -2.37 -11.95
N ASP A 159 -13.25 -3.51 -11.57
CA ASP A 159 -13.72 -4.30 -10.43
C ASP A 159 -13.43 -3.59 -9.10
N LEU A 160 -12.23 -3.03 -8.94
CA LEU A 160 -11.84 -2.29 -7.74
C LEU A 160 -12.69 -1.04 -7.55
N VAL A 161 -12.89 -0.24 -8.59
CA VAL A 161 -13.73 0.97 -8.51
C VAL A 161 -15.19 0.61 -8.20
N ALA A 162 -15.73 -0.44 -8.84
CA ALA A 162 -17.09 -0.89 -8.58
C ALA A 162 -17.27 -1.39 -7.13
N PHE A 163 -16.27 -2.06 -6.56
CA PHE A 163 -16.31 -2.53 -5.18
C PHE A 163 -16.11 -1.38 -4.17
N GLY A 164 -15.08 -0.56 -4.37
CA GLY A 164 -14.72 0.56 -3.50
C GLY A 164 -15.81 1.64 -3.43
N SER A 165 -16.51 1.88 -4.54
CA SER A 165 -17.59 2.87 -4.59
C SER A 165 -18.79 2.55 -3.68
N GLN A 166 -18.91 1.31 -3.18
CA GLN A 166 -20.07 0.90 -2.37
C GLN A 166 -20.03 1.42 -0.93
N SER A 167 -18.84 1.59 -0.35
CA SER A 167 -18.69 2.15 0.99
C SER A 167 -17.25 2.58 1.28
N ILE A 168 -17.07 3.47 2.25
CA ILE A 168 -15.74 3.87 2.75
C ILE A 168 -14.90 2.67 3.22
N GLY A 169 -15.54 1.64 3.80
CA GLY A 169 -14.86 0.42 4.24
C GLY A 169 -14.32 -0.36 3.05
N ASN A 170 -15.13 -0.51 2.00
CA ASN A 170 -14.71 -1.17 0.76
C ASN A 170 -13.61 -0.38 0.05
N ALA A 171 -13.70 0.96 0.02
CA ALA A 171 -12.67 1.80 -0.59
C ALA A 171 -11.30 1.61 0.08
N LEU A 172 -11.27 1.54 1.42
CA LEU A 172 -10.02 1.27 2.15
C LEU A 172 -9.50 -0.15 1.93
N THR A 173 -10.41 -1.13 1.82
CA THR A 173 -10.04 -2.51 1.43
C THR A 173 -9.47 -2.55 0.02
N VAL A 174 -10.02 -1.76 -0.92
CA VAL A 174 -9.46 -1.59 -2.27
C VAL A 174 -8.05 -1.02 -2.20
N GLY A 175 -7.82 0.01 -1.39
CA GLY A 175 -6.48 0.54 -1.13
C GLY A 175 -5.49 -0.56 -0.73
N ALA A 176 -5.81 -1.31 0.32
CA ALA A 176 -4.96 -2.43 0.74
C ALA A 176 -4.83 -3.55 -0.33
N THR A 177 -5.86 -3.80 -1.14
CA THR A 177 -5.81 -4.80 -2.22
C THR A 177 -4.92 -4.40 -3.38
N VAL A 178 -4.88 -3.13 -3.75
CA VAL A 178 -3.94 -2.64 -4.76
C VAL A 178 -2.51 -2.85 -4.28
N GLU A 179 -2.19 -2.43 -3.04
CA GLU A 179 -0.84 -2.62 -2.49
C GLU A 179 -0.45 -4.09 -2.31
N ASP A 180 -1.41 -4.95 -1.99
CA ASP A 180 -1.20 -6.40 -1.95
C ASP A 180 -0.82 -6.96 -3.33
N TYR A 181 -1.52 -6.49 -4.36
CA TYR A 181 -1.26 -6.86 -5.75
C TYR A 181 0.13 -6.39 -6.21
N ASP A 182 0.43 -5.10 -6.05
CA ASP A 182 1.70 -4.49 -6.47
C ASP A 182 2.91 -5.17 -5.79
N ILE A 183 2.83 -5.44 -4.48
CA ILE A 183 3.90 -6.15 -3.76
C ILE A 183 4.13 -7.54 -4.35
N ALA A 184 3.06 -8.28 -4.64
CA ALA A 184 3.16 -9.63 -5.19
C ALA A 184 3.78 -9.63 -6.61
N ASP A 185 3.34 -8.72 -7.48
CA ASP A 185 3.83 -8.61 -8.86
C ASP A 185 5.29 -8.15 -8.90
N ILE A 186 5.69 -7.18 -8.06
CA ILE A 186 7.10 -6.77 -7.96
C ILE A 186 8.00 -7.92 -7.48
N ILE A 187 7.56 -8.70 -6.48
CA ILE A 187 8.29 -9.88 -6.02
C ILE A 187 8.41 -10.92 -7.15
N GLN A 188 7.36 -11.13 -7.93
CA GLN A 188 7.39 -12.05 -9.06
C GLN A 188 8.41 -11.60 -10.13
N HIS A 189 8.39 -10.32 -10.50
CA HIS A 189 9.31 -9.75 -11.49
C HIS A 189 10.77 -9.87 -11.03
N THR A 190 11.07 -9.41 -9.81
CA THR A 190 12.44 -9.41 -9.26
C THR A 190 12.97 -10.79 -8.87
N GLY A 191 12.09 -11.74 -8.54
CA GLY A 191 12.48 -13.09 -8.11
C GLY A 191 12.79 -14.07 -9.24
N SER A 192 12.48 -13.72 -10.50
CA SER A 192 12.54 -14.67 -11.61
C SER A 192 13.50 -14.29 -12.74
N ASN A 193 13.42 -13.06 -13.30
CA ASN A 193 14.09 -12.76 -14.57
C ASN A 193 14.53 -11.29 -14.76
N VAL A 194 14.49 -10.45 -13.71
CA VAL A 194 14.97 -9.06 -13.77
C VAL A 194 16.34 -8.98 -13.12
N ASP A 195 17.39 -8.77 -13.90
CA ASP A 195 18.77 -8.59 -13.42
C ASP A 195 19.38 -7.23 -13.78
N ASN A 196 18.73 -6.49 -14.67
CA ASN A 196 19.07 -5.11 -15.02
C ASN A 196 19.05 -4.22 -13.78
N GLN A 197 20.16 -3.53 -13.55
CA GLN A 197 20.36 -2.74 -12.33
C GLN A 197 19.40 -1.54 -12.21
N ASP A 198 18.98 -0.94 -13.33
CA ASP A 198 17.99 0.15 -13.29
C ASP A 198 16.64 -0.37 -12.81
N LEU A 199 16.20 -1.53 -13.32
CA LEU A 199 14.93 -2.13 -12.95
C LEU A 199 14.93 -2.65 -11.52
N ILE A 200 15.99 -3.34 -11.09
CA ILE A 200 16.15 -3.77 -9.68
C ILE A 200 16.05 -2.58 -8.75
N TYR A 201 16.74 -1.49 -9.09
CA TYR A 201 16.71 -0.28 -8.29
C TYR A 201 15.31 0.30 -8.20
N ALA A 202 14.66 0.50 -9.35
CA ALA A 202 13.36 1.12 -9.44
C ALA A 202 12.27 0.30 -8.74
N PHE A 203 12.20 -1.00 -9.04
CA PHE A 203 11.25 -1.92 -8.40
C PHE A 203 11.51 -2.05 -6.89
N GLY A 204 12.76 -1.95 -6.45
CA GLY A 204 13.09 -1.88 -5.02
C GLY A 204 12.49 -0.65 -4.31
N GLN A 205 12.42 0.49 -5.00
CA GLN A 205 11.78 1.70 -4.46
C GLN A 205 10.26 1.57 -4.43
N LEU A 206 9.65 1.11 -5.53
CA LEU A 206 8.20 0.83 -5.62
C LEU A 206 7.77 -0.12 -4.51
N HIS A 207 8.44 -1.26 -4.38
CA HIS A 207 8.12 -2.26 -3.36
C HIS A 207 8.16 -1.68 -1.94
N LYS A 208 9.10 -0.75 -1.66
CA LYS A 208 9.15 -0.04 -0.37
C LYS A 208 7.99 0.93 -0.21
N GLY A 209 7.65 1.68 -1.26
CA GLY A 209 6.46 2.53 -1.31
C GLY A 209 5.19 1.74 -0.99
N SER A 210 4.93 0.67 -1.74
CA SER A 210 3.72 -0.15 -1.58
C SER A 210 3.60 -0.76 -0.17
N ARG A 211 4.72 -1.16 0.46
CA ARG A 211 4.69 -1.61 1.88
C ARG A 211 4.28 -0.49 2.84
N ASN A 212 4.70 0.74 2.60
CA ASN A 212 4.27 1.90 3.40
C ASN A 212 2.80 2.24 3.17
N HIS A 213 2.34 2.22 1.92
CA HIS A 213 0.94 2.43 1.56
C HIS A 213 0.04 1.36 2.18
N MET A 214 0.46 0.10 2.16
CA MET A 214 -0.19 -1.01 2.86
C MET A 214 -0.36 -0.72 4.36
N ARG A 215 0.68 -0.21 5.02
CA ARG A 215 0.61 0.19 6.44
C ARG A 215 -0.42 1.31 6.65
N ALA A 216 -0.44 2.32 5.79
CA ALA A 216 -1.37 3.44 5.86
C ALA A 216 -2.83 2.99 5.68
N PHE A 217 -3.14 2.21 4.64
CA PHE A 217 -4.49 1.69 4.42
C PHE A 217 -4.92 0.75 5.55
N ASN A 218 -4.04 -0.15 6.01
CA ASN A 218 -4.34 -1.02 7.13
C ASN A 218 -4.60 -0.23 8.43
N ALA A 219 -3.86 0.86 8.70
CA ALA A 219 -4.13 1.71 9.85
C ALA A 219 -5.54 2.33 9.80
N HIS A 220 -5.99 2.78 8.64
CA HIS A 220 -7.35 3.29 8.43
C HIS A 220 -8.44 2.22 8.56
N LEU A 221 -8.16 0.98 8.14
CA LEU A 221 -9.04 -0.17 8.30
C LEU A 221 -9.18 -0.54 9.79
N VAL A 222 -8.06 -0.70 10.49
CA VAL A 222 -8.02 -1.04 11.93
C VAL A 222 -8.74 0.00 12.79
N PHE A 223 -8.59 1.29 12.46
CA PHE A 223 -9.33 2.37 13.11
C PHE A 223 -10.85 2.20 12.99
N ARG A 224 -11.32 1.72 11.83
CA ARG A 224 -12.74 1.42 11.57
C ARG A 224 -13.17 0.04 12.04
N ASN A 225 -12.32 -0.70 12.74
CA ASN A 225 -12.54 -2.08 13.17
C ASN A 225 -12.79 -3.04 11.99
N ILE A 226 -12.15 -2.76 10.85
CA ILE A 226 -12.13 -3.63 9.68
C ILE A 226 -10.78 -4.32 9.62
N THR A 227 -10.77 -5.61 9.33
CA THR A 227 -9.55 -6.40 9.12
C THR A 227 -9.37 -6.63 7.63
N TYR A 228 -8.15 -6.43 7.14
CA TYR A 228 -7.75 -6.86 5.81
C TYR A 228 -7.23 -8.30 5.84
N THR A 229 -7.53 -9.07 4.80
CA THR A 229 -6.93 -10.40 4.58
C THR A 229 -6.26 -10.36 3.21
N PRO A 230 -4.94 -10.61 3.12
CA PRO A 230 -4.24 -10.57 1.84
C PRO A 230 -4.77 -11.67 0.90
N GLN A 231 -4.86 -11.30 -0.36
CA GLN A 231 -5.33 -12.10 -1.49
C GLN A 231 -4.17 -12.54 -2.38
N TYR A 232 -3.07 -11.77 -2.43
CA TYR A 232 -1.93 -12.01 -3.32
C TYR A 232 -0.66 -12.39 -2.56
N ILE A 233 -0.24 -11.61 -1.56
CA ILE A 233 0.87 -11.97 -0.67
C ILE A 233 0.45 -12.96 0.41
N THR A 234 1.42 -13.60 1.04
CA THR A 234 1.13 -14.51 2.15
C THR A 234 0.70 -13.75 3.40
N GLN A 235 -0.13 -14.38 4.24
CA GLN A 235 -0.51 -13.81 5.54
C GLN A 235 0.73 -13.46 6.39
N GLU A 236 1.76 -14.31 6.38
CA GLU A 236 3.01 -14.07 7.11
C GLU A 236 3.73 -12.80 6.65
N MET A 237 3.77 -12.56 5.33
CA MET A 237 4.37 -11.35 4.77
C MET A 237 3.56 -10.11 5.12
N PHE A 238 2.24 -10.17 4.95
CA PHE A 238 1.35 -9.09 5.35
C PHE A 238 1.55 -8.73 6.84
N ASP A 239 1.54 -9.72 7.72
CA ASP A 239 1.75 -9.54 9.17
C ASP A 239 3.12 -8.92 9.47
N ALA A 240 4.17 -9.30 8.73
CA ALA A 240 5.50 -8.71 8.87
C ALA A 240 5.53 -7.23 8.41
N ILE A 241 4.84 -6.89 7.32
CA ILE A 241 4.72 -5.52 6.81
C ILE A 241 4.00 -4.64 7.83
N ILE A 242 2.81 -5.03 8.27
CA ILE A 242 1.99 -4.20 9.18
C ILE A 242 2.53 -4.21 10.63
N GLY A 243 3.33 -5.21 10.99
CA GLY A 243 3.98 -5.32 12.30
C GLY A 243 5.30 -4.53 12.42
N SER A 244 5.79 -3.95 11.33
CA SER A 244 7.00 -3.13 11.29
C SER A 244 6.69 -1.63 11.18
N GLY A 245 7.66 -0.79 11.56
CA GLY A 245 7.53 0.67 11.46
C GLY A 245 7.56 1.17 10.01
N TRP A 246 7.22 2.45 9.83
CA TRP A 246 7.34 3.13 8.54
C TRP A 246 8.78 3.05 8.02
N GLU A 247 8.93 2.69 6.75
CA GLU A 247 10.23 2.62 6.10
C GLU A 247 10.52 3.99 5.50
N ILE A 248 11.43 4.75 6.11
CA ILE A 248 11.79 6.08 5.60
C ILE A 248 12.36 5.93 4.19
N GLY A 249 11.60 6.42 3.21
CA GLY A 249 12.05 6.57 1.84
C GLY A 249 12.82 7.88 1.67
N GLN A 250 13.65 7.94 0.63
CA GLN A 250 14.15 9.21 0.11
C GLN A 250 13.53 9.46 -1.28
N GLY A 251 12.32 8.94 -1.53
CA GLY A 251 11.82 8.75 -2.88
C GLY A 251 12.75 7.87 -3.73
N PHE A 252 12.75 8.09 -5.04
CA PHE A 252 13.59 7.33 -5.95
C PHE A 252 15.08 7.53 -5.69
N CYS A 253 15.58 8.65 -5.12
CA CYS A 253 17.01 8.88 -4.81
C CYS A 253 17.24 9.96 -3.74
N ILE A 254 18.44 10.03 -3.15
CA ILE A 254 18.82 11.12 -2.22
C ILE A 254 18.77 12.46 -2.97
N CYS A 255 17.66 13.19 -2.85
CA CYS A 255 17.54 14.54 -3.36
C CYS A 255 18.35 15.46 -2.44
N GLN A 256 19.66 15.53 -2.65
CA GLN A 256 20.40 16.71 -2.21
C GLN A 256 20.03 17.84 -3.17
N CYS A 257 18.87 18.44 -2.94
CA CYS A 257 18.64 19.81 -3.37
C CYS A 257 19.73 20.64 -2.70
N THR A 258 20.83 20.89 -3.42
CA THR A 258 21.74 21.96 -3.01
C THR A 258 20.93 23.23 -3.12
N ALA A 259 20.34 23.64 -1.99
CA ALA A 259 19.87 24.99 -1.82
C ALA A 259 21.05 25.87 -2.17
N SER A 260 20.98 26.51 -3.33
CA SER A 260 21.85 27.59 -3.71
C SER A 260 21.50 28.81 -2.85
N ASN A 261 21.79 28.71 -1.55
CA ASN A 261 21.79 29.86 -0.65
C ASN A 261 23.23 30.24 -0.34
N SER A 262 23.66 31.24 -1.10
CA SER A 262 24.50 32.36 -0.69
C SER A 262 24.95 32.38 0.77
N ALA A 263 26.27 32.46 0.96
CA ALA A 263 26.97 33.15 2.04
C ALA A 263 26.14 33.61 3.26
N ALA A 264 26.29 32.92 4.38
CA ALA A 264 26.32 33.49 5.73
C ALA A 264 26.92 32.43 6.66
N ALA A 265 28.22 32.51 6.94
CA ALA A 265 28.78 33.14 8.14
C ALA A 265 29.15 32.07 9.18
N ASN A 266 30.46 31.98 9.43
CA ASN A 266 31.05 31.30 10.57
C ASN A 266 30.29 31.65 11.85
N ILE A 267 29.92 30.64 12.62
CA ILE A 267 29.80 30.76 14.07
C ILE A 267 30.74 29.72 14.68
N THR A 268 31.84 30.24 15.21
CA THR A 268 32.76 29.67 16.20
C THR A 268 31.98 29.10 17.41
N GLU A 269 32.39 28.05 18.09
CA GLU A 269 33.69 27.81 18.75
C GLU A 269 34.25 26.39 18.52
#